data_AF-A0AAD2H1N7-F1
#
_entry.id   AF-A0AAD2H1N7-F1
#
_cell.length_a   1.000
_cell.length_b   1.000
_cell.length_c   1.000
_cell.angle_alpha   90.00
_cell.angle_beta   90.00
_cell.angle_gamma   90.00
#
_symmetry.space_group_name_H-M   'P 1'
#
loop_
_entity.id
_entity.type
_entity.pdbx_description
1 polymer ?
#
loop_
_entity_poly.entity_id
_entity_poly.type
_entity_poly.pdbx_seq_one_letter_code
_entity_poly.pdbx_strand_id
1 'polypeptide(L)'
;MAMNPQHRIARMRASPQQVIDKARAGSMVDLTDLANWWTQVPELVPLGVINVFFHHLDGATLDAIMASQSPTPTPRQAEQILLATNALFALCHCGPLLSFGGPYHDGTALRRAWPGIFRWSAYLLNARVFTAATSASSEQERRTTMDTVCSCWYAFVAAEGMQQVMAQTQGAVELLTKLWQMDQDVRGQRTVDIPCVAAAFDALLIDVDCADRVKRAVGGKSSAKVVAKLVVTRTKAALARPQLDPVELQIYLDIFSHLARGEQHPLRHALLAAGAIPLCTQAALTLARALDAGGPPDLLGGVVAGFGFLANCLHSTEGFTWVIQALHADLLLALAA
;
A
#
# COMPACT_ATOMS: atom_id res chain seq x y z
N MET A 1 -12.18 26.50 16.78
CA MET A 1 -10.78 26.69 17.25
C MET A 1 -10.19 25.30 17.49
N ALA A 2 -9.16 24.90 16.76
CA ALA A 2 -8.56 23.57 16.96
C ALA A 2 -7.91 23.51 18.34
N MET A 3 -8.33 22.58 19.21
CA MET A 3 -7.64 22.34 20.47
C MET A 3 -6.18 21.96 20.19
N ASN A 4 -5.25 22.53 20.96
CA ASN A 4 -3.82 22.20 20.94
C ASN A 4 -3.64 20.67 21.07
N PRO A 5 -2.85 20.01 20.20
CA PRO A 5 -2.54 18.59 20.28
C PRO A 5 -2.12 18.11 21.68
N GLN A 6 -1.33 18.91 22.40
CA GLN A 6 -0.88 18.58 23.76
C GLN A 6 -2.04 18.46 24.74
N HIS A 7 -3.07 19.31 24.62
CA HIS A 7 -4.28 19.22 25.45
C HIS A 7 -5.10 17.97 25.14
N ARG A 8 -5.16 17.56 23.86
CA ARG A 8 -5.86 16.32 23.46
C ARG A 8 -5.15 15.08 24.03
N ILE A 9 -3.82 15.03 23.91
CA ILE A 9 -3.00 13.95 24.49
C ILE A 9 -3.13 13.93 26.02
N ALA A 10 -3.07 15.07 26.69
CA ALA A 10 -3.25 15.17 28.13
C ALA A 10 -4.64 14.65 28.57
N ARG A 11 -5.70 14.98 27.82
CA ARG A 11 -7.06 14.47 28.06
C ARG A 11 -7.13 12.94 27.97
N MET A 12 -6.51 12.37 26.93
CA MET A 12 -6.48 10.91 26.76
C MET A 12 -5.69 10.21 27.86
N ARG A 13 -4.59 10.80 28.33
CA ARG A 13 -3.83 10.26 29.47
C ARG A 13 -4.59 10.36 30.80
N ALA A 14 -5.35 11.43 31.00
CA ALA A 14 -6.11 11.63 32.22
C ALA A 14 -7.30 10.67 32.35
N SER A 15 -8.00 10.38 31.24
CA SER A 15 -9.22 9.54 31.25
C SER A 15 -9.28 8.57 30.06
N PRO A 16 -8.30 7.65 29.91
CA PRO A 16 -8.15 6.85 28.69
C PRO A 16 -9.35 5.95 28.41
N GLN A 17 -9.88 5.28 29.43
CA GLN A 17 -11.05 4.40 29.29
C GLN A 17 -12.30 5.18 28.85
N GLN A 18 -12.52 6.37 29.42
CA GLN A 18 -13.67 7.21 29.06
C GLN A 18 -13.61 7.64 27.59
N VAL A 19 -12.41 7.98 27.08
CA VAL A 19 -12.23 8.34 25.66
C VAL A 19 -12.51 7.12 24.77
N ILE A 20 -11.98 5.94 25.13
CA ILE A 20 -12.23 4.67 24.41
C ILE A 20 -13.72 4.36 24.35
N ASP A 21 -14.43 4.44 25.47
CA ASP A 21 -15.86 4.10 25.54
C ASP A 21 -16.71 5.09 24.74
N LYS A 22 -16.40 6.39 24.81
CA LYS A 22 -17.08 7.41 24.00
C LYS A 22 -16.83 7.20 22.51
N ALA A 23 -15.60 6.95 22.11
CA ALA A 23 -15.27 6.67 20.71
C ALA A 23 -15.97 5.40 20.22
N ARG A 24 -16.01 4.34 21.04
CA ARG A 24 -16.75 3.11 20.74
C ARG A 24 -18.25 3.37 20.59
N ALA A 25 -18.82 4.25 21.40
CA ALA A 25 -20.22 4.67 21.29
C ALA A 25 -20.52 5.60 20.09
N GLY A 26 -19.52 5.92 19.27
CA GLY A 26 -19.69 6.74 18.06
C GLY A 26 -19.39 8.24 18.23
N SER A 27 -18.77 8.66 19.34
CA SER A 27 -18.31 10.05 19.48
C SER A 27 -17.25 10.37 18.43
N MET A 28 -17.61 11.16 17.41
CA MET A 28 -16.70 11.56 16.34
C MET A 28 -15.47 12.31 16.87
N VAL A 29 -15.64 13.15 17.90
CA VAL A 29 -14.54 13.93 18.49
C VAL A 29 -13.53 13.00 19.16
N ASP A 30 -14.00 12.04 19.97
CA ASP A 30 -13.12 11.10 20.65
C ASP A 30 -12.48 10.11 19.67
N LEU A 31 -13.22 9.64 18.64
CA LEU A 31 -12.64 8.79 17.61
C LEU A 31 -11.57 9.51 16.79
N THR A 32 -11.81 10.77 16.42
CA THR A 32 -10.80 11.60 15.72
C THR A 32 -9.57 11.80 16.59
N ASP A 33 -9.75 12.02 17.90
CA ASP A 33 -8.62 12.17 18.82
C ASP A 33 -7.81 10.89 18.95
N LEU A 34 -8.48 9.74 19.08
CA LEU A 34 -7.82 8.46 19.05
C LEU A 34 -7.08 8.28 17.73
N ALA A 35 -7.75 8.46 16.58
CA ALA A 35 -7.18 8.21 15.26
C ALA A 35 -5.87 8.96 14.98
N ASN A 36 -5.76 10.20 15.47
CA ASN A 36 -4.57 11.03 15.25
C ASN A 36 -3.46 10.82 16.29
N TRP A 37 -3.80 10.41 17.52
CA TRP A 37 -2.87 10.57 18.65
C TRP A 37 -2.69 9.31 19.51
N TRP A 38 -3.36 8.21 19.22
CA TRP A 38 -3.31 7.01 20.06
C TRP A 38 -1.89 6.44 20.20
N THR A 39 -1.04 6.59 19.19
CA THR A 39 0.36 6.14 19.21
C THR A 39 1.24 6.90 20.21
N GLN A 40 0.80 8.09 20.67
CA GLN A 40 1.50 8.88 21.70
C GLN A 40 1.03 8.58 23.13
N VAL A 41 0.06 7.67 23.27
CA VAL A 41 -0.48 7.21 24.56
C VAL A 41 -0.52 5.67 24.56
N PRO A 42 0.64 5.01 24.76
CA PRO A 42 0.75 3.55 24.69
C PRO A 42 -0.20 2.80 25.63
N GLU A 43 -0.64 3.44 26.71
CA GLU A 43 -1.61 2.90 27.68
C GLU A 43 -2.98 2.59 27.05
N LEU A 44 -3.31 3.20 25.90
CA LEU A 44 -4.55 2.92 25.18
C LEU A 44 -4.56 1.54 24.50
N VAL A 45 -3.38 0.99 24.20
CA VAL A 45 -3.23 -0.30 23.53
C VAL A 45 -3.80 -1.46 24.37
N PRO A 46 -3.36 -1.68 25.63
CA PRO A 46 -3.95 -2.73 26.47
C PRO A 46 -5.42 -2.49 26.81
N LEU A 47 -5.90 -1.24 26.74
CA LEU A 47 -7.31 -0.90 26.93
C LEU A 47 -8.18 -1.18 25.68
N GLY A 48 -7.58 -1.67 24.59
CA GLY A 48 -8.29 -2.13 23.41
C GLY A 48 -8.69 -1.02 22.46
N VAL A 49 -7.88 0.03 22.31
CA VAL A 49 -8.10 1.09 21.30
C VAL A 49 -8.25 0.53 19.88
N ILE A 50 -7.47 -0.49 19.52
CA ILE A 50 -7.56 -1.13 18.20
C ILE A 50 -8.93 -1.78 17.98
N ASN A 51 -9.54 -2.35 19.03
CA ASN A 51 -10.88 -2.92 18.95
C ASN A 51 -11.96 -1.86 18.71
N VAL A 52 -11.72 -0.59 19.08
CA VAL A 52 -12.62 0.53 18.74
C VAL A 52 -12.63 0.75 17.22
N PHE A 53 -11.47 0.72 16.58
CA PHE A 53 -11.38 0.89 15.13
C PHE A 53 -12.01 -0.28 14.38
N PHE A 54 -11.76 -1.52 14.84
CA PHE A 54 -12.43 -2.70 14.26
C PHE A 54 -13.95 -2.66 14.42
N HIS A 55 -14.46 -2.14 15.54
CA HIS A 55 -15.90 -1.99 15.76
C HIS A 55 -16.57 -1.10 14.70
N HIS A 56 -15.94 0.03 14.36
CA HIS A 56 -16.45 0.95 13.32
C HIS A 56 -16.22 0.44 11.89
N LEU A 57 -15.49 -0.66 11.73
CA LEU A 57 -15.25 -1.34 10.46
C LEU A 57 -16.00 -2.69 10.39
N ASP A 58 -17.03 -2.87 11.22
CA ASP A 58 -17.87 -4.05 11.17
C ASP A 58 -18.68 -4.12 9.87
N GLY A 59 -18.76 -5.32 9.29
CA GLY A 59 -19.40 -5.56 8.01
C GLY A 59 -20.92 -5.41 8.06
N ALA A 60 -21.56 -5.72 9.20
CA ALA A 60 -23.01 -5.64 9.32
C ALA A 60 -23.50 -4.18 9.25
N THR A 61 -22.72 -3.22 9.77
CA THR A 61 -23.01 -1.79 9.62
C THR A 61 -23.02 -1.40 8.13
N LEU A 62 -22.06 -1.88 7.34
CA LEU A 62 -22.04 -1.62 5.89
C LEU A 62 -23.21 -2.30 5.16
N ASP A 63 -23.57 -3.52 5.54
CA ASP A 63 -24.73 -4.23 4.99
C ASP A 63 -26.02 -3.41 5.16
N ALA A 64 -26.24 -2.86 6.35
CA ALA A 64 -27.40 -2.01 6.62
C ALA A 64 -27.40 -0.72 5.76
N ILE A 65 -26.23 -0.14 5.50
CA ILE A 65 -26.11 1.02 4.59
C ILE A 65 -26.48 0.62 3.16
N MET A 66 -25.89 -0.47 2.65
CA MET A 66 -26.10 -0.94 1.28
C MET A 66 -27.53 -1.42 1.02
N ALA A 67 -28.20 -1.99 2.03
CA ALA A 67 -29.58 -2.47 1.93
C ALA A 67 -30.61 -1.34 1.77
N SER A 68 -30.28 -0.10 2.15
CA SER A 68 -31.23 1.02 2.12
C SER A 68 -31.64 1.46 0.70
N GLN A 69 -30.93 1.02 -0.35
CA GLN A 69 -31.15 1.37 -1.77
C GLN A 69 -31.23 2.89 -2.08
N SER A 70 -30.98 3.76 -1.11
CA SER A 70 -31.01 5.21 -1.29
C SER A 70 -29.77 5.66 -2.08
N PRO A 71 -29.92 6.50 -3.12
CA PRO A 71 -28.78 7.04 -3.85
C PRO A 71 -27.95 8.01 -2.99
N THR A 72 -28.57 8.62 -1.98
CA THR A 72 -27.93 9.56 -1.07
C THR A 72 -27.91 8.98 0.35
N PRO A 73 -26.75 8.95 1.03
CA PRO A 73 -26.68 8.55 2.43
C PRO A 73 -27.55 9.45 3.31
N THR A 74 -28.35 8.86 4.19
CA THR A 74 -29.01 9.59 5.28
C THR A 74 -27.95 10.20 6.22
N PRO A 75 -28.28 11.22 7.04
CA PRO A 75 -27.32 11.83 7.95
C PRO A 75 -26.62 10.82 8.88
N ARG A 76 -27.37 9.82 9.36
CA ARG A 76 -26.82 8.74 10.18
C ARG A 76 -25.85 7.86 9.40
N GLN A 77 -26.16 7.52 8.15
CA GLN A 77 -25.26 6.73 7.30
C GLN A 77 -23.99 7.52 6.97
N ALA A 78 -24.11 8.82 6.67
CA ALA A 78 -22.97 9.69 6.44
C ALA A 78 -22.04 9.75 7.68
N GLU A 79 -22.60 9.82 8.88
CA GLU A 79 -21.85 9.74 10.13
C GLU A 79 -21.11 8.39 10.28
N GLN A 80 -21.76 7.26 10.00
CA GLN A 80 -21.11 5.94 10.05
C GLN A 80 -19.97 5.81 9.03
N ILE A 81 -20.14 6.36 7.82
CA ILE A 81 -19.09 6.40 6.79
C ILE A 81 -17.89 7.22 7.28
N LEU A 82 -18.12 8.33 7.99
CA LEU A 82 -17.05 9.13 8.58
C LEU A 82 -16.35 8.40 9.73
N LEU A 83 -17.09 7.68 10.59
CA LEU A 83 -16.51 6.86 11.65
C LEU A 83 -15.61 5.77 11.06
N ALA A 84 -16.08 5.04 10.04
CA ALA A 84 -15.30 4.04 9.32
C ALA A 84 -14.05 4.65 8.65
N THR A 85 -14.17 5.83 8.03
CA THR A 85 -13.03 6.53 7.42
C THR A 85 -11.96 6.86 8.48
N ASN A 86 -12.36 7.41 9.63
CA ASN A 86 -11.44 7.72 10.73
C ASN A 86 -10.82 6.45 11.34
N ALA A 87 -11.57 5.35 11.42
CA ALA A 87 -11.05 4.08 11.88
C ALA A 87 -9.98 3.51 10.94
N LEU A 88 -10.16 3.58 9.62
CA LEU A 88 -9.12 3.20 8.65
C LEU A 88 -7.88 4.09 8.76
N PHE A 89 -8.08 5.41 8.88
CA PHE A 89 -6.98 6.35 9.10
C PHE A 89 -6.18 6.03 10.36
N ALA A 90 -6.86 5.73 11.46
CA ALA A 90 -6.19 5.32 12.70
C ALA A 90 -5.31 4.06 12.52
N LEU A 91 -5.79 3.12 11.71
CA LEU A 91 -5.12 1.85 11.43
C LEU A 91 -3.91 2.01 10.51
N CYS A 92 -3.74 3.13 9.79
CA CYS A 92 -2.50 3.44 9.08
C CYS A 92 -1.27 3.44 10.00
N HIS A 93 -1.48 3.72 11.30
CA HIS A 93 -0.41 3.84 12.29
C HIS A 93 -0.15 2.56 13.09
N CYS A 94 -0.81 1.44 12.76
CA CYS A 94 -0.69 0.21 13.55
C CYS A 94 0.57 -0.62 13.25
N GLY A 95 1.35 -0.27 12.21
CA GLY A 95 2.54 -1.02 11.77
C GLY A 95 3.45 -1.49 12.92
N PRO A 96 3.93 -0.58 13.81
CA PRO A 96 4.78 -0.97 14.94
C PRO A 96 4.15 -1.98 15.92
N LEU A 97 2.82 -2.01 16.06
CA LEU A 97 2.13 -2.98 16.91
C LEU A 97 1.99 -4.36 16.26
N LEU A 98 2.04 -4.40 14.94
CA LEU A 98 1.92 -5.60 14.12
C LEU A 98 3.27 -6.23 13.80
N SER A 99 4.35 -5.46 13.83
CA SER A 99 5.72 -5.94 13.67
C SER A 99 6.14 -6.93 14.75
N PHE A 100 7.22 -7.67 14.50
CA PHE A 100 7.77 -8.67 15.42
C PHE A 100 7.96 -8.11 16.83
N GLY A 101 7.43 -8.82 17.82
CA GLY A 101 7.43 -8.41 19.24
C GLY A 101 6.30 -7.46 19.65
N GLY A 102 5.48 -6.99 18.70
CA GLY A 102 4.30 -6.18 18.99
C GLY A 102 3.13 -6.99 19.57
N PRO A 103 2.21 -6.35 20.33
CA PRO A 103 1.10 -7.03 21.01
C PRO A 103 0.06 -7.63 20.05
N TYR A 104 0.10 -7.27 18.77
CA TYR A 104 -0.79 -7.79 17.73
C TYR A 104 -0.02 -8.51 16.61
N HIS A 105 1.23 -8.91 16.87
CA HIS A 105 2.10 -9.55 15.88
C HIS A 105 1.49 -10.84 15.31
N ASP A 106 0.80 -11.62 16.15
CA ASP A 106 0.18 -12.88 15.75
C ASP A 106 -0.91 -12.73 14.67
N GLY A 107 -1.38 -11.50 14.43
CA GLY A 107 -2.41 -11.16 13.45
C GLY A 107 -3.81 -11.70 13.78
N THR A 108 -4.04 -12.33 14.94
CA THR A 108 -5.31 -13.03 15.21
C THR A 108 -6.51 -12.09 15.24
N ALA A 109 -6.39 -10.98 15.96
CA ALA A 109 -7.45 -9.97 16.04
C ALA A 109 -7.72 -9.33 14.66
N LEU A 110 -6.65 -9.10 13.90
CA LEU A 110 -6.71 -8.49 12.58
C LEU A 110 -7.33 -9.42 11.54
N ARG A 111 -6.96 -10.71 11.51
CA ARG A 111 -7.60 -11.73 10.66
C ARG A 111 -9.11 -11.81 10.88
N ARG A 112 -9.54 -11.73 12.14
CA ARG A 112 -10.97 -11.72 12.49
C ARG A 112 -11.69 -10.46 11.98
N ALA A 113 -11.04 -9.30 12.04
CA ALA A 113 -11.61 -8.03 11.60
C ALA A 113 -11.52 -7.82 10.07
N TRP A 114 -10.59 -8.49 9.40
CA TRP A 114 -10.25 -8.28 8.00
C TRP A 114 -11.45 -8.30 7.03
N PRO A 115 -12.43 -9.22 7.12
CA PRO A 115 -13.59 -9.20 6.22
C PRO A 115 -14.35 -7.88 6.25
N GLY A 116 -14.54 -7.29 7.44
CA GLY A 116 -15.17 -5.98 7.59
C GLY A 116 -14.30 -4.86 7.01
N ILE A 117 -13.01 -4.86 7.35
CA ILE A 117 -12.04 -3.85 6.88
C ILE A 117 -11.94 -3.84 5.35
N PHE A 118 -11.85 -5.01 4.71
CA PHE A 118 -11.79 -5.14 3.25
C PHE A 118 -13.05 -4.59 2.59
N ARG A 119 -14.23 -4.95 3.11
CA ARG A 119 -15.51 -4.49 2.55
C ARG A 119 -15.68 -2.96 2.67
N TRP A 120 -15.32 -2.38 3.81
CA TRP A 120 -15.31 -0.93 3.98
C TRP A 120 -14.31 -0.23 3.07
N SER A 121 -13.10 -0.79 2.94
CA SER A 121 -12.08 -0.30 2.00
C SER A 121 -12.61 -0.27 0.57
N ALA A 122 -13.20 -1.38 0.11
CA ALA A 122 -13.77 -1.49 -1.23
C ALA A 122 -14.94 -0.52 -1.45
N TYR A 123 -15.82 -0.37 -0.46
CA TYR A 123 -16.94 0.59 -0.52
C TYR A 123 -16.43 2.03 -0.66
N LEU A 124 -15.49 2.45 0.18
CA LEU A 124 -14.94 3.81 0.17
C LEU A 124 -14.18 4.11 -1.12
N LEU A 125 -13.36 3.18 -1.60
CA LEU A 125 -12.66 3.33 -2.87
C LEU A 125 -13.65 3.40 -4.04
N ASN A 126 -14.70 2.59 -4.04
CA ASN A 126 -15.72 2.69 -5.08
C ASN A 126 -16.39 4.07 -5.06
N ALA A 127 -16.94 4.46 -3.91
CA ALA A 127 -17.69 5.70 -3.76
C ALA A 127 -16.84 6.96 -4.04
N ARG A 128 -15.61 7.01 -3.52
CA ARG A 128 -14.77 8.22 -3.54
C ARG A 128 -13.70 8.22 -4.62
N VAL A 129 -13.26 7.06 -5.12
CA VAL A 129 -12.14 6.97 -6.09
C VAL A 129 -12.61 6.63 -7.50
N PHE A 130 -13.46 5.61 -7.63
CA PHE A 130 -13.88 5.11 -8.94
C PHE A 130 -15.13 5.82 -9.49
N THR A 131 -16.09 6.18 -8.64
CA THR A 131 -17.36 6.80 -9.08
C THR A 131 -17.41 8.32 -8.87
N ALA A 132 -16.46 8.89 -8.13
CA ALA A 132 -16.48 10.32 -7.84
C ALA A 132 -16.33 11.17 -9.11
N ALA A 133 -17.06 12.28 -9.17
CA ALA A 133 -16.90 13.28 -10.22
C ALA A 133 -15.47 13.84 -10.23
N THR A 134 -14.98 14.31 -11.38
CA THR A 134 -13.60 14.81 -11.58
C THR A 134 -13.49 16.32 -11.31
N SER A 135 -13.84 16.75 -10.10
CA SER A 135 -13.63 18.12 -9.61
C SER A 135 -12.30 18.26 -8.83
N ALA A 136 -11.77 19.46 -8.69
CA ALA A 136 -10.50 19.66 -7.95
C ALA A 136 -10.61 19.26 -6.46
N SER A 137 -11.74 19.55 -5.80
CA SER A 137 -11.97 19.12 -4.42
C SER A 137 -12.09 17.60 -4.29
N SER A 138 -12.68 16.95 -5.28
CA SER A 138 -12.76 15.49 -5.30
C SER A 138 -11.42 14.83 -5.64
N GLU A 139 -10.51 15.45 -6.38
CA GLU A 139 -9.15 14.88 -6.59
C GLU A 139 -8.37 14.72 -5.28
N GLN A 140 -8.37 15.72 -4.39
CA GLN A 140 -7.70 15.58 -3.10
C GLN A 140 -8.39 14.55 -2.20
N GLU A 141 -9.72 14.45 -2.25
CA GLU A 141 -10.47 13.40 -1.54
C GLU A 141 -10.14 11.99 -2.07
N ARG A 142 -10.03 11.85 -3.40
CA ARG A 142 -9.58 10.62 -4.07
C ARG A 142 -8.20 10.22 -3.58
N ARG A 143 -7.24 11.14 -3.63
CA ARG A 143 -5.86 10.93 -3.15
C ARG A 143 -5.83 10.53 -1.68
N THR A 144 -6.52 11.28 -0.82
CA THR A 144 -6.56 11.02 0.63
C THR A 144 -7.17 9.65 0.94
N THR A 145 -8.23 9.26 0.22
CA THR A 145 -8.87 7.95 0.39
C THR A 145 -7.95 6.82 -0.07
N MET A 146 -7.28 6.98 -1.22
CA MET A 146 -6.30 6.01 -1.72
C MET A 146 -5.14 5.83 -0.74
N ASP A 147 -4.54 6.93 -0.28
CA ASP A 147 -3.42 6.88 0.67
C ASP A 147 -3.86 6.25 1.99
N THR A 148 -5.02 6.61 2.53
CA THR A 148 -5.53 6.05 3.79
C THR A 148 -5.74 4.54 3.68
N VAL A 149 -6.45 4.08 2.66
CA VAL A 149 -6.73 2.64 2.51
C VAL A 149 -5.44 1.87 2.23
N CYS A 150 -4.58 2.35 1.34
CA CYS A 150 -3.35 1.63 0.99
C CYS A 150 -2.33 1.65 2.13
N SER A 151 -2.22 2.75 2.90
CA SER A 151 -1.35 2.79 4.09
C SER A 151 -1.83 1.80 5.16
N CYS A 152 -3.14 1.74 5.40
CA CYS A 152 -3.74 0.78 6.30
C CYS A 152 -3.43 -0.67 5.85
N TRP A 153 -3.58 -0.98 4.57
CA TRP A 153 -3.29 -2.31 4.04
C TRP A 153 -1.80 -2.64 4.10
N TYR A 154 -0.92 -1.70 3.75
CA TYR A 154 0.52 -1.89 3.84
C TYR A 154 0.97 -2.14 5.29
N ALA A 155 0.41 -1.41 6.26
CA ALA A 155 0.69 -1.63 7.68
C ALA A 155 0.32 -3.05 8.14
N PHE A 156 -0.76 -3.62 7.61
CA PHE A 156 -1.24 -4.95 7.99
C PHE A 156 -0.33 -6.09 7.55
N VAL A 157 0.48 -5.89 6.52
CA VAL A 157 1.42 -6.90 6.02
C VAL A 157 2.49 -7.23 7.07
N ALA A 158 2.75 -6.32 8.02
CA ALA A 158 3.68 -6.58 9.13
C ALA A 158 3.19 -7.66 10.11
N ALA A 159 1.88 -7.94 10.17
CA ALA A 159 1.33 -8.99 11.03
C ALA A 159 1.51 -10.38 10.40
N GLU A 160 1.83 -11.37 11.25
CA GLU A 160 2.10 -12.73 10.81
C GLU A 160 0.90 -13.32 10.04
N GLY A 161 1.17 -13.85 8.84
CA GLY A 161 0.18 -14.49 7.97
C GLY A 161 -0.86 -13.55 7.33
N MET A 162 -0.91 -12.27 7.70
CA MET A 162 -1.90 -11.33 7.14
C MET A 162 -1.70 -11.09 5.65
N GLN A 163 -0.45 -11.03 5.19
CA GLN A 163 -0.11 -10.92 3.78
C GLN A 163 -0.82 -12.00 2.93
N GLN A 164 -0.80 -13.25 3.39
CA GLN A 164 -1.46 -14.37 2.72
C GLN A 164 -2.99 -14.24 2.76
N VAL A 165 -3.57 -13.89 3.91
CA VAL A 165 -5.03 -13.69 4.06
C VAL A 165 -5.53 -12.60 3.12
N MET A 166 -4.83 -11.48 3.07
CA MET A 166 -5.17 -10.36 2.21
C MET A 166 -5.00 -10.74 0.73
N ALA A 167 -3.90 -11.41 0.36
CA ALA A 167 -3.68 -11.86 -1.00
C ALA A 167 -4.76 -12.84 -1.43
N GLN A 168 -5.16 -13.81 -0.60
CA GLN A 168 -6.21 -14.78 -0.90
C GLN A 168 -7.63 -14.20 -0.92
N THR A 169 -7.83 -12.99 -0.39
CA THR A 169 -9.14 -12.35 -0.40
C THR A 169 -9.56 -12.01 -1.83
N GLN A 170 -10.73 -12.52 -2.23
CA GLN A 170 -11.28 -12.29 -3.56
C GLN A 170 -11.46 -10.80 -3.82
N GLY A 171 -10.86 -10.29 -4.90
CA GLY A 171 -10.94 -8.89 -5.27
C GLY A 171 -9.85 -7.99 -4.69
N ALA A 172 -9.06 -8.43 -3.70
CA ALA A 172 -8.03 -7.57 -3.09
C ALA A 172 -6.89 -7.21 -4.05
N VAL A 173 -6.29 -8.20 -4.70
CA VAL A 173 -5.25 -7.99 -5.72
C VAL A 173 -5.80 -7.20 -6.92
N GLU A 174 -7.03 -7.51 -7.35
CA GLU A 174 -7.69 -6.82 -8.45
C GLU A 174 -7.95 -5.35 -8.13
N LEU A 175 -8.37 -5.06 -6.91
CA LEU A 175 -8.63 -3.70 -6.42
C LEU A 175 -7.34 -2.88 -6.40
N LEU A 176 -6.27 -3.39 -5.81
CA LEU A 176 -4.97 -2.70 -5.81
C LEU A 176 -4.36 -2.56 -7.20
N THR A 177 -4.57 -3.53 -8.09
CA THR A 177 -4.14 -3.38 -9.49
C THR A 177 -4.80 -2.17 -10.13
N LYS A 178 -6.12 -1.99 -9.93
CA LYS A 178 -6.84 -0.82 -10.45
C LYS A 178 -6.37 0.49 -9.83
N LEU A 179 -6.18 0.52 -8.51
CA LEU A 179 -5.64 1.70 -7.83
C LEU A 179 -4.25 2.05 -8.34
N TRP A 180 -3.38 1.05 -8.49
CA TRP A 180 -2.05 1.22 -9.01
C TRP A 180 -2.08 1.76 -10.44
N GLN A 181 -2.97 1.27 -11.31
CA GLN A 181 -3.14 1.87 -12.66
C GLN A 181 -3.49 3.36 -12.61
N MET A 182 -4.40 3.75 -11.72
CA MET A 182 -4.91 5.13 -11.60
C MET A 182 -3.99 6.08 -10.83
N ASP A 183 -3.05 5.55 -10.08
CA ASP A 183 -2.26 6.33 -9.10
C ASP A 183 -1.50 7.52 -9.70
N GLN A 184 -1.07 7.44 -10.96
CA GLN A 184 -0.43 8.57 -11.65
C GLN A 184 -1.43 9.63 -12.17
N ASP A 185 -2.68 9.26 -12.37
CA ASP A 185 -3.71 10.14 -12.92
C ASP A 185 -4.41 10.96 -11.83
N VAL A 186 -4.44 10.45 -10.60
CA VAL A 186 -5.06 11.15 -9.47
C VAL A 186 -4.17 12.29 -9.01
N ARG A 187 -4.68 13.52 -9.12
CA ARG A 187 -3.95 14.71 -8.68
C ARG A 187 -4.12 14.89 -7.17
N GLY A 188 -3.18 15.58 -6.54
CA GLY A 188 -3.24 15.88 -5.11
C GLY A 188 -1.91 15.63 -4.42
N GLN A 189 -1.75 16.26 -3.26
CA GLN A 189 -0.58 16.03 -2.44
C GLN A 189 -0.76 14.72 -1.69
N ARG A 190 0.28 13.87 -1.72
CA ARG A 190 0.32 12.65 -0.91
C ARG A 190 0.27 13.04 0.57
N THR A 191 -0.49 12.27 1.33
CA THR A 191 -0.59 12.45 2.80
C THR A 191 0.57 11.78 3.55
N VAL A 192 1.26 10.85 2.88
CA VAL A 192 2.40 10.10 3.39
C VAL A 192 3.50 10.15 2.34
N ASP A 193 4.77 10.25 2.77
CA ASP A 193 5.90 10.37 1.84
C ASP A 193 6.17 9.08 1.05
N ILE A 194 5.70 7.94 1.54
CA ILE A 194 5.80 6.63 0.90
C ILE A 194 4.77 6.53 -0.23
N PRO A 195 5.09 5.91 -1.39
CA PRO A 195 4.11 5.62 -2.44
C PRO A 195 3.15 4.49 -2.01
N CYS A 196 2.21 4.77 -1.10
CA CYS A 196 1.40 3.77 -0.39
C CYS A 196 0.64 2.81 -1.31
N VAL A 197 0.16 3.28 -2.47
CA VAL A 197 -0.52 2.42 -3.45
C VAL A 197 0.45 1.38 -4.02
N ALA A 198 1.67 1.80 -4.39
CA ALA A 198 2.69 0.88 -4.89
C ALA A 198 3.19 -0.05 -3.78
N ALA A 199 3.38 0.46 -2.56
CA ALA A 199 3.80 -0.33 -1.39
C ALA A 199 2.79 -1.43 -1.04
N ALA A 200 1.49 -1.08 -0.97
CA ALA A 200 0.43 -2.04 -0.71
C ALA A 200 0.26 -3.05 -1.86
N PHE A 201 0.45 -2.60 -3.11
CA PHE A 201 0.42 -3.47 -4.27
C PHE A 201 1.56 -4.48 -4.23
N ASP A 202 2.81 -4.02 -4.10
CA ASP A 202 4.00 -4.84 -3.96
C ASP A 202 3.85 -5.91 -2.87
N ALA A 203 3.40 -5.46 -1.69
CA ALA A 203 3.22 -6.32 -0.53
C ALA A 203 2.19 -7.44 -0.74
N LEU A 204 1.32 -7.37 -1.75
CA LEU A 204 0.34 -8.44 -2.04
C LEU A 204 0.73 -9.35 -3.20
N LEU A 205 1.88 -9.15 -3.84
CA LEU A 205 2.37 -9.99 -4.93
C LEU A 205 3.22 -11.17 -4.45
N ILE A 206 2.65 -11.99 -3.57
CA ILE A 206 3.38 -13.06 -2.86
C ILE A 206 3.66 -14.31 -3.69
N ASP A 207 2.86 -14.59 -4.72
CA ASP A 207 2.98 -15.80 -5.53
C ASP A 207 2.69 -15.55 -7.03
N VAL A 208 2.76 -16.62 -7.83
CA VAL A 208 2.50 -16.58 -9.28
C VAL A 208 1.01 -16.35 -9.57
N ASP A 209 0.11 -16.85 -8.71
CA ASP A 209 -1.35 -16.68 -8.88
C ASP A 209 -1.75 -15.21 -8.79
N CYS A 210 -1.07 -14.44 -7.93
CA CYS A 210 -1.23 -12.99 -7.86
C CYS A 210 -0.90 -12.31 -9.19
N ALA A 211 0.16 -12.74 -9.88
CA ALA A 211 0.55 -12.19 -11.19
C ALA A 211 -0.54 -12.43 -12.27
N ASP A 212 -1.18 -13.61 -12.23
CA ASP A 212 -2.33 -13.91 -13.09
C ASP A 212 -3.54 -13.04 -12.77
N ARG A 213 -3.80 -12.78 -11.49
CA ARG A 213 -4.87 -11.88 -11.05
C ARG A 213 -4.63 -10.44 -11.46
N VAL A 214 -3.40 -9.94 -11.36
CA VAL A 214 -3.00 -8.61 -11.88
C VAL A 214 -3.32 -8.52 -13.37
N LYS A 215 -2.87 -9.51 -14.16
CA LYS A 215 -3.12 -9.55 -15.60
C LYS A 215 -4.62 -9.56 -15.93
N ARG A 216 -5.42 -10.35 -15.21
CA ARG A 216 -6.89 -10.40 -15.37
C ARG A 216 -7.55 -9.08 -14.99
N ALA A 217 -7.11 -8.43 -13.91
CA ALA A 217 -7.65 -7.17 -13.43
C ALA A 217 -7.44 -6.01 -14.41
N VAL A 218 -6.28 -5.96 -15.07
CA VAL A 218 -6.01 -5.00 -16.16
C VAL A 218 -6.90 -5.27 -17.37
N GLY A 219 -7.16 -6.54 -17.68
CA GLY A 219 -8.03 -6.95 -18.77
C GLY A 219 -7.45 -6.78 -20.18
N GLY A 220 -8.12 -7.39 -21.15
CA GLY A 220 -7.74 -7.31 -22.57
C GLY A 220 -6.53 -8.19 -22.98
N LYS A 221 -6.36 -8.34 -24.31
CA LYS A 221 -5.31 -9.19 -24.92
C LYS A 221 -3.89 -8.70 -24.64
N SER A 222 -3.72 -7.40 -24.39
CA SER A 222 -2.43 -6.74 -24.15
C SER A 222 -2.15 -6.45 -22.67
N SER A 223 -2.93 -7.02 -21.75
CA SER A 223 -2.81 -6.82 -20.29
C SER A 223 -1.36 -6.92 -19.80
N ALA A 224 -0.63 -7.97 -20.20
CA ALA A 224 0.75 -8.15 -19.77
C ALA A 224 1.69 -7.01 -20.22
N LYS A 225 1.52 -6.52 -21.46
CA LYS A 225 2.30 -5.39 -21.99
C LYS A 225 1.95 -4.08 -21.28
N VAL A 226 0.68 -3.88 -20.92
CA VAL A 226 0.24 -2.70 -20.18
C VAL A 226 0.87 -2.67 -18.79
N VAL A 227 0.84 -3.80 -18.06
CA VAL A 227 1.48 -3.93 -16.74
C VAL A 227 2.99 -3.68 -16.83
N ALA A 228 3.66 -4.32 -17.79
CA ALA A 228 5.10 -4.15 -17.99
C ALA A 228 5.48 -2.70 -18.32
N LYS A 229 4.73 -2.05 -19.22
CA LYS A 229 4.94 -0.64 -19.55
C LYS A 229 4.74 0.25 -18.33
N LEU A 230 3.75 -0.03 -17.49
CA LEU A 230 3.44 0.77 -16.31
C LEU A 230 4.59 0.75 -15.29
N VAL A 231 5.10 -0.43 -14.92
CA VAL A 231 6.23 -0.53 -13.98
C VAL A 231 7.51 0.09 -14.55
N VAL A 232 7.81 -0.14 -15.83
CA VAL A 232 8.98 0.45 -16.51
C VAL A 232 8.90 1.98 -16.53
N THR A 233 7.73 2.52 -16.86
CA THR A 233 7.53 3.99 -16.93
C THR A 233 7.69 4.62 -15.55
N ARG A 234 7.11 4.01 -14.52
CA ARG A 234 7.22 4.49 -13.12
C ARG A 234 8.65 4.46 -12.60
N THR A 235 9.36 3.36 -12.84
CA THR A 235 10.75 3.21 -12.41
C THR A 235 11.67 4.20 -13.11
N LYS A 236 11.49 4.40 -14.43
CA LYS A 236 12.22 5.44 -15.18
C LYS A 236 11.94 6.83 -14.63
N ALA A 237 10.68 7.14 -14.32
CA ALA A 237 10.31 8.43 -13.74
C ALA A 237 10.93 8.65 -12.36
N ALA A 238 11.00 7.61 -11.52
CA ALA A 238 11.65 7.67 -10.21
C ALA A 238 13.17 7.88 -10.32
N LEU A 239 13.85 7.15 -11.23
CA LEU A 239 15.29 7.31 -11.48
C LEU A 239 15.67 8.67 -12.08
N ALA A 240 14.76 9.30 -12.82
CA ALA A 240 15.00 10.59 -13.44
C ALA A 240 14.86 11.78 -12.49
N ARG A 241 14.45 11.56 -11.22
CA ARG A 241 14.31 12.65 -10.25
C ARG A 241 15.68 13.18 -9.80
N PRO A 242 15.82 14.49 -9.54
CA PRO A 242 17.08 15.05 -9.04
C PRO A 242 17.50 14.46 -7.69
N GLN A 243 16.52 14.11 -6.85
CA GLN A 243 16.73 13.44 -5.58
C GLN A 243 16.10 12.05 -5.66
N LEU A 244 16.92 11.02 -5.46
CA LEU A 244 16.48 9.64 -5.44
C LEU A 244 15.70 9.37 -4.14
N ASP A 245 14.55 8.73 -4.29
CA ASP A 245 13.80 8.16 -3.19
C ASP A 245 14.13 6.66 -3.12
N PRO A 246 14.97 6.22 -2.15
CA PRO A 246 15.42 4.84 -2.05
C PRO A 246 14.25 3.87 -1.88
N VAL A 247 13.25 4.26 -1.08
CA VAL A 247 12.11 3.41 -0.73
C VAL A 247 11.20 3.24 -1.94
N GLU A 248 10.88 4.33 -2.65
CA GLU A 248 10.08 4.24 -3.88
C GLU A 248 10.76 3.38 -4.95
N LEU A 249 12.07 3.53 -5.14
CA LEU A 249 12.81 2.72 -6.12
C LEU A 249 12.87 1.25 -5.73
N GLN A 250 13.12 0.94 -4.46
CA GLN A 250 13.08 -0.42 -3.97
C GLN A 250 11.71 -1.07 -4.26
N ILE A 251 10.61 -0.41 -3.89
CA ILE A 251 9.25 -0.93 -4.12
C ILE A 251 9.02 -1.24 -5.61
N TYR A 252 9.43 -0.36 -6.53
CA TYR A 252 9.26 -0.64 -7.96
C TYR A 252 10.13 -1.80 -8.45
N LEU A 253 11.34 -1.96 -7.93
CA LEU A 253 12.23 -3.09 -8.24
C LEU A 253 11.71 -4.42 -7.66
N ASP A 254 11.11 -4.41 -6.47
CA ASP A 254 10.44 -5.58 -5.90
C ASP A 254 9.23 -6.00 -6.74
N ILE A 255 8.43 -5.04 -7.23
CA ILE A 255 7.33 -5.30 -8.17
C ILE A 255 7.84 -5.99 -9.45
N PHE A 256 9.00 -5.60 -10.00
CA PHE A 256 9.60 -6.32 -11.13
C PHE A 256 9.84 -7.79 -10.81
N SER A 257 10.48 -8.06 -9.66
CA SER A 257 10.79 -9.43 -9.21
C SER A 257 9.52 -10.26 -9.00
N HIS A 258 8.51 -9.68 -8.36
CA HIS A 258 7.24 -10.34 -8.10
C HIS A 258 6.48 -10.71 -9.39
N LEU A 259 6.36 -9.76 -10.32
CA LEU A 259 5.65 -9.98 -11.60
C LEU A 259 6.42 -10.91 -12.56
N ALA A 260 7.73 -11.06 -12.37
CA ALA A 260 8.59 -11.93 -13.18
C ALA A 260 8.94 -13.27 -12.52
N ARG A 261 8.29 -13.65 -11.40
CA ARG A 261 8.59 -14.89 -10.66
C ARG A 261 8.34 -16.16 -11.48
N GLY A 262 7.29 -16.21 -12.29
CA GLY A 262 6.97 -17.37 -13.14
C GLY A 262 7.75 -17.36 -14.45
N GLU A 263 8.55 -18.40 -14.71
CA GLU A 263 9.46 -18.42 -15.87
C GLU A 263 8.76 -18.34 -17.23
N GLN A 264 7.63 -19.03 -17.34
CA GLN A 264 6.78 -19.06 -18.53
C GLN A 264 5.62 -18.05 -18.44
N HIS A 265 5.62 -17.20 -17.41
CA HIS A 265 4.50 -16.29 -17.19
C HIS A 265 4.56 -15.13 -18.20
N PRO A 266 3.45 -14.79 -18.88
CA PRO A 266 3.43 -13.73 -19.91
C PRO A 266 3.92 -12.36 -19.41
N LEU A 267 3.81 -12.07 -18.11
CA LEU A 267 4.35 -10.83 -17.54
C LEU A 267 5.88 -10.80 -17.57
N ARG A 268 6.57 -11.91 -17.27
CA ARG A 268 8.04 -11.98 -17.37
C ARG A 268 8.47 -11.61 -18.79
N HIS A 269 7.91 -12.24 -19.81
CA HIS A 269 8.26 -11.94 -21.20
C HIS A 269 7.92 -10.51 -21.60
N ALA A 270 6.79 -9.96 -21.13
CA ALA A 270 6.42 -8.58 -21.39
C ALA A 270 7.39 -7.58 -20.72
N LEU A 271 7.88 -7.87 -19.51
CA LEU A 271 8.88 -7.06 -18.81
C LEU A 271 10.22 -7.09 -19.53
N LEU A 272 10.70 -8.27 -19.92
CA LEU A 272 11.94 -8.43 -20.69
C LEU A 272 11.86 -7.66 -22.02
N ALA A 273 10.75 -7.81 -22.75
CA ALA A 273 10.52 -7.07 -24.00
C ALA A 273 10.39 -5.55 -23.80
N ALA A 274 10.01 -5.09 -22.61
CA ALA A 274 9.93 -3.67 -22.26
C ALA A 274 11.27 -3.07 -21.79
N GLY A 275 12.37 -3.85 -21.83
CA GLY A 275 13.70 -3.40 -21.43
C GLY A 275 13.91 -3.39 -19.92
N ALA A 276 13.31 -4.32 -19.18
CA ALA A 276 13.47 -4.41 -17.73
C ALA A 276 14.93 -4.69 -17.30
N ILE A 277 15.68 -5.52 -18.04
CA ILE A 277 17.08 -5.87 -17.73
C ILE A 277 17.99 -4.63 -17.68
N PRO A 278 18.13 -3.83 -18.75
CA PRO A 278 18.99 -2.65 -18.71
C PRO A 278 18.51 -1.63 -17.68
N LEU A 279 17.20 -1.48 -17.49
CA LEU A 279 16.64 -0.55 -16.50
C LEU A 279 16.98 -0.94 -15.07
N CYS A 280 16.81 -2.21 -14.69
CA CYS A 280 17.12 -2.68 -13.33
C CYS A 280 18.63 -2.66 -13.06
N THR A 281 19.45 -2.93 -14.09
CA THR A 281 20.92 -2.80 -14.00
C THR A 281 21.32 -1.35 -13.74
N GLN A 282 20.77 -0.41 -14.51
CA GLN A 282 21.02 1.02 -14.33
C GLN A 282 20.52 1.52 -12.96
N ALA A 283 19.37 1.03 -12.50
CA ALA A 283 18.85 1.34 -11.17
C ALA A 283 19.82 0.89 -10.07
N ALA A 284 20.24 -0.39 -10.09
CA ALA A 284 21.18 -0.94 -9.13
C ALA A 284 22.50 -0.19 -9.11
N LEU A 285 23.08 0.09 -10.29
CA LEU A 285 24.32 0.88 -10.41
C LEU A 285 24.16 2.30 -9.82
N THR A 286 23.05 2.96 -10.13
CA THR A 286 22.79 4.33 -9.66
C THR A 286 22.69 4.36 -8.13
N LEU A 287 21.98 3.40 -7.55
CA LEU A 287 21.80 3.27 -6.11
C LEU A 287 23.11 2.89 -5.39
N ALA A 288 23.89 1.96 -5.97
CA ALA A 288 25.18 1.55 -5.43
C ALA A 288 26.19 2.72 -5.40
N ARG A 289 26.31 3.46 -6.52
CA ARG A 289 27.15 4.66 -6.56
C ARG A 289 26.71 5.74 -5.56
N ALA A 290 25.41 5.92 -5.39
CA ALA A 290 24.88 6.85 -4.40
C ALA A 290 25.22 6.41 -2.96
N LEU A 291 25.19 5.10 -2.69
CA LEU A 291 25.59 4.52 -1.41
C LEU A 291 27.09 4.73 -1.15
N ASP A 292 27.95 4.43 -2.13
CA ASP A 292 29.41 4.65 -2.05
C ASP A 292 29.79 6.11 -1.82
N ALA A 293 29.01 7.04 -2.39
CA ALA A 293 29.18 8.47 -2.20
C ALA A 293 28.75 8.96 -0.79
N GLY A 294 28.41 8.06 0.12
CA GLY A 294 27.95 8.37 1.48
C GLY A 294 26.45 8.62 1.58
N GLY A 295 25.66 8.08 0.64
CA GLY A 295 24.20 8.11 0.70
C GLY A 295 23.62 7.31 1.87
N PRO A 296 22.30 7.42 2.13
CA PRO A 296 21.67 6.73 3.23
C PRO A 296 21.70 5.19 3.05
N PRO A 297 21.78 4.41 4.14
CA PRO A 297 21.84 2.95 4.08
C PRO A 297 20.59 2.31 3.44
N ASP A 298 19.45 3.02 3.44
CA ASP A 298 18.20 2.56 2.82
C ASP A 298 18.33 2.33 1.31
N LEU A 299 19.35 2.89 0.64
CA LEU A 299 19.66 2.63 -0.76
C LEU A 299 20.00 1.15 -1.02
N LEU A 300 20.55 0.43 -0.03
CA LEU A 300 20.96 -0.96 -0.15
C LEU A 300 19.78 -1.87 -0.52
N GLY A 301 18.58 -1.60 0.03
CA GLY A 301 17.38 -2.37 -0.29
C GLY A 301 17.06 -2.36 -1.78
N GLY A 302 17.18 -1.18 -2.41
CA GLY A 302 16.98 -1.03 -3.85
C GLY A 302 18.09 -1.69 -4.69
N VAL A 303 19.35 -1.65 -4.24
CA VAL A 303 20.46 -2.38 -4.90
C VAL A 303 20.18 -3.89 -4.90
N VAL A 304 19.81 -4.44 -3.73
CA VAL A 304 19.49 -5.86 -3.56
C VAL A 304 18.27 -6.25 -4.41
N ALA A 305 17.21 -5.44 -4.41
CA ALA A 305 16.02 -5.68 -5.23
C ALA A 305 16.34 -5.71 -6.74
N GLY A 306 17.17 -4.77 -7.20
CA GLY A 306 17.63 -4.71 -8.58
C GLY A 306 18.42 -5.95 -9.00
N PHE A 307 19.38 -6.37 -8.18
CA PHE A 307 20.13 -7.62 -8.42
C PHE A 307 19.27 -8.87 -8.28
N GLY A 308 18.30 -8.88 -7.37
CA GLY A 308 17.33 -9.97 -7.20
C GLY A 308 16.52 -10.20 -8.48
N PHE A 309 16.04 -9.12 -9.11
CA PHE A 309 15.37 -9.21 -10.42
C PHE A 309 16.29 -9.77 -11.51
N LEU A 310 17.53 -9.29 -11.58
CA LEU A 310 18.50 -9.74 -12.57
C LEU A 310 18.83 -11.23 -12.39
N ALA A 311 19.15 -11.67 -11.18
CA ALA A 311 19.42 -13.07 -10.87
C ALA A 311 18.23 -13.98 -11.27
N ASN A 312 17.00 -13.53 -11.03
CA ASN A 312 15.81 -14.25 -11.42
C ASN A 312 15.65 -14.37 -12.95
N CYS A 313 16.00 -13.32 -13.71
CA CYS A 313 15.70 -13.23 -15.14
C CYS A 313 16.85 -13.63 -16.07
N LEU A 314 18.12 -13.53 -15.67
CA LEU A 314 19.27 -13.77 -16.54
C LEU A 314 19.35 -15.21 -17.06
N HIS A 315 18.77 -16.17 -16.35
CA HIS A 315 18.67 -17.57 -16.78
C HIS A 315 17.41 -17.89 -17.61
N SER A 316 16.56 -16.89 -17.86
CA SER A 316 15.29 -17.10 -18.57
C SER A 316 15.46 -17.17 -20.07
N THR A 317 14.69 -18.07 -20.71
CA THR A 317 14.55 -18.16 -22.18
C THR A 317 15.90 -18.14 -22.92
N GLU A 318 16.25 -16.99 -23.49
CA GLU A 318 17.51 -16.71 -24.16
C GLU A 318 18.47 -16.02 -23.17
N GLY A 319 18.92 -16.74 -22.15
CA GLY A 319 19.72 -16.16 -21.06
C GLY A 319 20.94 -15.36 -21.54
N PHE A 320 21.57 -15.79 -22.64
CA PHE A 320 22.68 -15.09 -23.27
C PHE A 320 22.30 -13.66 -23.72
N THR A 321 21.12 -13.48 -24.31
CA THR A 321 20.61 -12.17 -24.74
C THR A 321 20.48 -11.22 -23.53
N TRP A 322 19.96 -11.72 -22.40
CA TRP A 322 19.78 -10.92 -21.18
C TRP A 322 21.10 -10.58 -20.51
N VAL A 323 22.05 -11.52 -20.48
CA VAL A 323 23.41 -11.26 -19.97
C VAL A 323 24.09 -10.18 -20.79
N ILE A 324 24.03 -10.24 -22.13
CA ILE A 324 24.59 -9.19 -23.00
C ILE A 324 23.95 -7.83 -22.71
N GLN A 325 22.61 -7.78 -22.57
CA GLN A 325 21.94 -6.52 -22.25
C GLN A 325 22.36 -5.94 -20.89
N ALA A 326 22.54 -6.79 -19.88
CA ALA A 326 23.01 -6.34 -18.56
C ALA A 326 24.46 -5.86 -18.62
N LEU A 327 25.34 -6.57 -19.33
CA LEU A 327 26.73 -6.14 -19.54
C LEU A 327 26.82 -4.80 -20.27
N HIS A 328 26.01 -4.58 -21.31
CA HIS A 328 25.92 -3.29 -22.01
C HIS A 328 25.32 -2.18 -21.14
N ALA A 329 24.61 -2.53 -20.07
CA ALA A 329 24.06 -1.62 -19.08
C ALA A 329 24.98 -1.48 -17.84
N ASP A 330 26.27 -1.79 -17.99
CA ASP A 330 27.30 -1.63 -16.96
C ASP A 330 27.14 -2.52 -15.71
N LEU A 331 26.60 -3.74 -15.86
CA LEU A 331 26.46 -4.70 -14.75
C LEU A 331 27.76 -4.92 -13.96
N LEU A 332 28.91 -4.97 -14.63
CA LEU A 332 30.20 -5.16 -13.98
C LEU A 332 30.59 -3.97 -13.07
N LEU A 333 30.23 -2.75 -13.47
CA LEU A 333 30.43 -1.58 -12.62
C LEU A 333 29.47 -1.60 -11.43
N ALA A 334 28.25 -2.09 -11.63
CA ALA A 334 27.25 -2.19 -10.56
C ALA A 334 27.68 -3.19 -9.48
N LEU A 335 28.37 -4.27 -9.86
CA LEU A 335 28.89 -5.29 -8.93
C LEU A 335 30.15 -4.84 -8.20
N ALA A 336 30.88 -3.87 -8.75
CA ALA A 336 32.13 -3.37 -8.20
C ALA A 336 31.95 -2.15 -7.29
N ALA A 337 30.79 -1.50 -7.36
CA ALA A 337 30.33 -0.44 -6.46
C ALA A 337 29.66 -1.11 -5.25
#